data_AF-A0ABD4SAA5-F1
#
_entry.id   AF-A0ABD4SAA5-F1
#
_cell.length_a   1.000
_cell.length_b   1.000
_cell.length_c   1.000
_cell.angle_alpha   90.00
_cell.angle_beta   90.00
_cell.angle_gamma   90.00
#
_symmetry.space_group_name_H-M   'P 1'
#
loop_
_entity.id
_entity.type
_entity.pdbx_description
1 polymer ?
#
loop_
_entity_poly.entity_id
_entity_poly.type
_entity_poly.pdbx_seq_one_letter_code
_entity_poly.pdbx_strand_id
1 'polypeptide(L)'
;VAMPLELDWGIDEEVFQVTSDDFEKYSTKFFGYDYTHEKLKGLRDLFKNIRLGYFYKLNKGVKASCTIAIAKYSGIRGNDLKIVVTTNIDDNTKFDVVTLLDNKKVDIQIAKVITDLVDNDYISWKKDATLEASAGLVFTGGT
;
A
#
# COMPACT_ATOMS: atom_id res chain seq x y z
N VAL A 1 -19.03 -15.78 1.80
CA VAL A 1 -18.29 -16.69 0.87
C VAL A 1 -16.84 -16.71 1.28
N ALA A 2 -16.12 -17.82 1.15
CA ALA A 2 -14.67 -17.88 1.37
C ALA A 2 -13.97 -18.31 0.08
N MET A 3 -12.90 -17.61 -0.31
CA MET A 3 -12.20 -17.85 -1.59
C MET A 3 -10.69 -17.68 -1.44
N PRO A 4 -9.90 -18.69 -1.83
CA PRO A 4 -8.46 -18.52 -1.99
C PRO A 4 -8.15 -17.89 -3.35
N LEU A 5 -7.27 -16.88 -3.37
CA LEU A 5 -6.93 -16.12 -4.58
C LEU A 5 -5.42 -15.91 -4.69
N GLU A 6 -4.93 -15.85 -5.92
CA GLU A 6 -3.63 -15.27 -6.21
C GLU A 6 -3.79 -13.75 -6.31
N LEU A 7 -3.07 -13.01 -5.47
CA LEU A 7 -3.16 -11.55 -5.39
C LEU A 7 -1.79 -10.91 -5.56
N ASP A 8 -1.75 -9.81 -6.30
CA ASP A 8 -0.55 -8.98 -6.46
C ASP A 8 -0.26 -8.12 -5.21
N TRP A 9 -1.22 -8.05 -4.28
CA TRP A 9 -1.21 -7.26 -3.05
C TRP A 9 -2.29 -7.77 -2.08
N GLY A 10 -2.01 -7.78 -0.78
CA GLY A 10 -2.97 -8.16 0.25
C GLY A 10 -2.30 -8.82 1.45
N ILE A 11 -3.08 -9.09 2.50
CA ILE A 11 -2.56 -9.68 3.73
C ILE A 11 -1.97 -11.08 3.43
N ASP A 12 -0.72 -11.27 3.85
CA ASP A 12 0.04 -12.50 3.62
C ASP A 12 -0.28 -13.53 4.71
N GLU A 13 -0.48 -14.80 4.30
CA GLU A 13 -0.64 -15.96 5.20
C GLU A 13 -1.80 -15.88 6.22
N GLU A 14 -2.75 -14.96 6.02
CA GLU A 14 -3.91 -14.77 6.89
C GLU A 14 -5.21 -14.67 6.09
N VAL A 15 -6.30 -15.16 6.68
CA VAL A 15 -7.65 -14.95 6.14
C VAL A 15 -8.11 -13.56 6.54
N PHE A 16 -8.45 -12.73 5.56
CA PHE A 16 -9.00 -11.40 5.82
C PHE A 16 -10.43 -11.29 5.29
N GLN A 17 -11.24 -10.52 6.01
CA GLN A 17 -12.63 -10.28 5.65
C GLN A 17 -12.77 -8.94 4.94
N VAL A 18 -13.62 -8.91 3.92
CA VAL A 18 -13.97 -7.69 3.20
C VAL A 18 -15.47 -7.65 2.99
N THR A 19 -16.11 -6.57 3.42
CA THR A 19 -17.54 -6.32 3.16
C THR A 19 -17.74 -5.67 1.78
N SER A 20 -18.97 -5.68 1.26
CA SER A 20 -19.28 -4.96 0.02
C SER A 20 -18.90 -3.47 0.10
N ASP A 21 -19.14 -2.85 1.26
CA ASP A 21 -18.89 -1.43 1.50
C ASP A 21 -17.39 -1.14 1.58
N ASP A 22 -16.63 -2.02 2.24
CA ASP A 22 -15.18 -1.94 2.31
C ASP A 22 -14.54 -2.15 0.94
N PHE A 23 -15.11 -3.05 0.14
CA PHE A 23 -14.63 -3.30 -1.20
C PHE A 23 -14.84 -2.09 -2.12
N GLU A 24 -15.96 -1.39 -2.01
CA GLU A 24 -16.21 -0.18 -2.81
C GLU A 24 -15.33 1.00 -2.38
N LYS A 25 -15.12 1.20 -1.07
CA LYS A 25 -14.42 2.37 -0.53
C LYS A 25 -12.90 2.17 -0.37
N TYR A 26 -12.48 0.95 -0.06
CA TYR A 26 -11.12 0.63 0.38
C TYR A 26 -10.49 -0.49 -0.46
N SER A 27 -10.95 -0.70 -1.70
CA SER A 27 -10.38 -1.69 -2.62
C SER A 27 -8.85 -1.60 -2.72
N THR A 28 -8.32 -0.37 -2.78
CA THR A 28 -6.89 -0.10 -2.92
C THR A 28 -6.10 -0.54 -1.70
N LYS A 29 -6.68 -0.43 -0.51
CA LYS A 29 -6.06 -0.88 0.73
C LYS A 29 -5.96 -2.41 0.79
N PHE A 30 -7.04 -3.10 0.45
CA PHE A 30 -7.12 -4.57 0.56
C PHE A 30 -6.44 -5.29 -0.60
N PHE A 31 -6.63 -4.81 -1.83
CA PHE A 31 -6.22 -5.50 -3.04
C PHE A 31 -5.19 -4.73 -3.88
N GLY A 32 -4.77 -3.54 -3.44
CA GLY A 32 -3.75 -2.72 -4.11
C GLY A 32 -4.25 -2.00 -5.36
N TYR A 33 -5.52 -2.19 -5.75
CA TYR A 33 -6.10 -1.65 -6.97
C TYR A 33 -7.35 -0.82 -6.69
N ASP A 34 -7.55 0.19 -7.54
CA ASP A 34 -8.75 1.00 -7.57
C ASP A 34 -9.98 0.13 -7.87
N TYR A 35 -11.14 0.50 -7.33
CA TYR A 35 -12.38 -0.27 -7.47
C TYR A 35 -12.71 -0.55 -8.94
N THR A 36 -12.41 0.38 -9.85
CA THR A 36 -12.71 0.24 -11.29
C THR A 36 -11.67 -0.54 -12.07
N HIS A 37 -10.56 -0.95 -11.45
CA HIS A 37 -9.44 -1.61 -12.14
C HIS A 37 -9.83 -2.99 -12.69
N GLU A 38 -9.28 -3.39 -13.85
CA GLU A 38 -9.62 -4.66 -14.50
C GLU A 38 -9.26 -5.88 -13.63
N LYS A 39 -8.18 -5.80 -12.84
CA LYS A 39 -7.79 -6.85 -11.88
C LYS A 39 -8.88 -7.17 -10.84
N LEU A 40 -9.77 -6.22 -10.54
CA LEU A 40 -10.86 -6.41 -9.57
C LEU A 40 -12.20 -6.77 -10.22
N LYS A 41 -12.27 -6.94 -11.55
CA LYS A 41 -13.52 -7.21 -12.26
C LYS A 41 -14.24 -8.45 -11.74
N GLY A 42 -13.52 -9.55 -11.54
CA GLY A 42 -14.09 -10.79 -10.99
C GLY A 42 -14.60 -10.61 -9.55
N LEU A 43 -13.88 -9.84 -8.73
CA LEU A 43 -14.31 -9.52 -7.37
C LEU A 43 -15.54 -8.61 -7.37
N ARG A 44 -15.62 -7.63 -8.27
CA ARG A 44 -16.84 -6.80 -8.45
C ARG A 44 -18.05 -7.66 -8.77
N ASP A 45 -17.93 -8.61 -9.68
CA ASP A 45 -19.04 -9.51 -10.02
C ASP A 45 -19.44 -10.42 -8.85
N LEU A 46 -18.47 -10.85 -8.04
CA LEU A 46 -18.73 -11.59 -6.80
C LEU A 46 -19.52 -10.74 -5.79
N PHE A 47 -19.08 -9.52 -5.50
CA PHE A 47 -19.71 -8.61 -4.54
C PHE A 47 -21.09 -8.08 -4.95
N LYS A 48 -21.51 -8.25 -6.21
CA LYS A 48 -22.92 -8.03 -6.60
C LYS A 48 -23.88 -9.00 -5.90
N ASN A 49 -23.39 -10.17 -5.48
CA ASN A 49 -24.22 -11.24 -4.92
C ASN A 49 -23.87 -11.57 -3.46
N ILE A 50 -22.81 -10.97 -2.90
CA ILE A 50 -22.36 -11.22 -1.52
C ILE A 50 -22.17 -9.93 -0.75
N ARG A 51 -22.46 -9.96 0.56
CA ARG A 51 -22.19 -8.84 1.48
C ARG A 51 -20.85 -8.95 2.20
N LEU A 52 -20.36 -10.19 2.38
CA LEU A 52 -19.15 -10.50 3.13
C LEU A 52 -18.37 -11.63 2.44
N GLY A 53 -17.12 -11.33 2.10
CA GLY A 53 -16.15 -12.28 1.57
C GLY A 53 -14.99 -12.49 2.53
N TYR A 54 -14.55 -13.74 2.68
CA TYR A 54 -13.31 -14.11 3.34
C TYR A 54 -12.30 -14.50 2.27
N PHE A 55 -11.17 -13.82 2.23
CA PHE A 55 -10.14 -14.01 1.22
C PHE A 55 -8.86 -14.50 1.86
N TYR A 56 -8.15 -15.36 1.13
CA TYR A 56 -6.83 -15.83 1.52
C TYR A 56 -5.90 -15.73 0.32
N LYS A 57 -4.74 -15.10 0.52
CA LYS A 57 -3.73 -14.96 -0.51
C LYS A 57 -2.91 -16.25 -0.61
N LEU A 58 -3.00 -16.94 -1.75
CA LEU A 58 -2.34 -18.22 -1.99
C LEU A 58 -0.85 -18.08 -2.32
N ASN A 59 -0.51 -17.06 -3.10
CA ASN A 59 0.84 -16.85 -3.58
C ASN A 59 1.71 -16.21 -2.48
N LYS A 60 2.92 -16.75 -2.33
CA LYS A 60 3.98 -16.10 -1.56
C LYS A 60 4.74 -15.15 -2.47
N GLY A 61 5.31 -14.11 -1.87
CA GLY A 61 6.03 -13.09 -2.60
C GLY A 61 7.13 -12.45 -1.79
N VAL A 62 7.81 -11.50 -2.42
CA VAL A 62 8.79 -10.62 -1.79
C VAL A 62 8.16 -9.24 -1.62
N LYS A 63 8.41 -8.61 -0.47
CA LYS A 63 7.98 -7.24 -0.21
C LYS A 63 8.90 -6.29 -0.95
N ALA A 64 8.32 -5.41 -1.77
CA ALA A 64 9.11 -4.35 -2.39
C ALA A 64 9.72 -3.44 -1.32
N SER A 65 10.89 -2.87 -1.58
CA SER A 65 11.52 -1.96 -0.62
C SER A 65 12.25 -0.82 -1.32
N CYS A 66 12.45 0.26 -0.59
CA CYS A 66 13.31 1.38 -0.96
C CYS A 66 14.31 1.67 0.18
N THR A 67 15.07 2.75 0.07
CA THR A 67 16.08 3.14 1.07
C THR A 67 15.47 3.40 2.45
N ILE A 68 14.27 3.99 2.54
CA ILE A 68 13.67 4.46 3.80
C ILE A 68 12.43 3.68 4.25
N ALA A 69 11.89 2.78 3.43
CA ALA A 69 10.65 2.07 3.72
C ALA A 69 10.57 0.71 3.02
N ILE A 70 9.65 -0.12 3.49
CA ILE A 70 9.32 -1.45 2.95
C ILE A 70 7.81 -1.50 2.72
N ALA A 71 7.37 -2.11 1.62
CA ALA A 71 5.96 -2.35 1.38
C ALA A 71 5.35 -3.22 2.48
N LYS A 72 4.11 -2.95 2.87
CA LYS A 72 3.42 -3.67 3.94
C LYS A 72 3.21 -5.14 3.59
N TYR A 73 2.85 -5.40 2.34
CA TYR A 73 2.50 -6.72 1.83
C TYR A 73 3.43 -7.14 0.69
N SER A 74 3.56 -8.45 0.51
CA SER A 74 4.32 -9.00 -0.62
C SER A 74 3.56 -8.91 -1.94
N GLY A 75 4.29 -8.94 -3.05
CA GLY A 75 3.73 -8.97 -4.40
C GLY A 75 4.17 -7.81 -5.29
N ILE A 76 3.91 -7.95 -6.60
CA ILE A 76 4.36 -7.02 -7.64
C ILE A 76 3.84 -5.59 -7.45
N ARG A 77 2.68 -5.41 -6.80
CA ARG A 77 2.06 -4.10 -6.64
C ARG A 77 2.85 -3.18 -5.72
N GLY A 78 3.69 -3.75 -4.85
CA GLY A 78 4.62 -2.97 -4.04
C GLY A 78 5.61 -2.16 -4.89
N ASN A 79 5.90 -2.56 -6.12
CA ASN A 79 6.82 -1.83 -7.01
C ASN A 79 6.21 -0.52 -7.55
N ASP A 80 4.88 -0.40 -7.53
CA ASP A 80 4.19 0.82 -7.95
C ASP A 80 4.13 1.86 -6.83
N LEU A 81 4.71 1.56 -5.66
CA LEU A 81 4.87 2.50 -4.57
C LEU A 81 6.04 3.45 -4.84
N LYS A 82 5.85 4.71 -4.45
CA LYS A 82 6.85 5.76 -4.52
C LYS A 82 6.72 6.68 -3.33
N ILE A 83 7.83 7.02 -2.68
CA ILE A 83 7.86 8.06 -1.65
C ILE A 83 8.50 9.32 -2.22
N VAL A 84 7.87 10.45 -1.98
CA VAL A 84 8.41 11.77 -2.30
C VAL A 84 8.62 12.50 -0.97
N VAL A 85 9.82 13.04 -0.78
CA VAL A 85 10.18 13.80 0.42
C VAL A 85 10.54 15.20 -0.01
N THR A 86 9.74 16.18 0.41
CA THR A 86 9.97 17.60 0.13
C THR A 86 10.16 18.37 1.42
N THR A 87 11.03 19.38 1.43
CA THR A 87 11.13 20.30 2.57
C THR A 87 9.81 21.03 2.74
N ASN A 88 9.28 21.08 3.96
CA ASN A 88 8.02 21.76 4.25
C ASN A 88 8.21 23.28 4.08
N ILE A 89 7.21 23.94 3.48
CA ILE A 89 7.28 25.37 3.12
C ILE A 89 7.08 26.27 4.34
N ASP A 90 6.30 25.82 5.32
CA ASP A 90 5.98 26.58 6.53
C ASP A 90 7.05 26.41 7.63
N ASP A 91 7.70 25.25 7.67
CA ASP A 91 8.75 24.89 8.62
C ASP A 91 9.89 24.14 7.93
N ASN A 92 10.96 24.88 7.58
CA ASN A 92 12.16 24.35 6.94
C ASN A 92 12.91 23.28 7.75
N THR A 93 12.52 23.03 9.02
CA THR A 93 13.08 21.95 9.83
C THR A 93 12.32 20.63 9.69
N LYS A 94 11.23 20.61 8.92
CA LYS A 94 10.38 19.44 8.67
C LYS A 94 10.34 19.08 7.19
N PHE A 95 9.93 17.85 6.93
CA PHE A 95 9.71 17.30 5.61
C PHE A 95 8.26 16.86 5.44
N ASP A 96 7.70 17.17 4.28
CA ASP A 96 6.46 16.59 3.78
C ASP A 96 6.81 15.28 3.08
N VAL A 97 6.39 14.18 3.67
CA VAL A 97 6.62 12.82 3.19
C VAL A 97 5.32 12.31 2.59
N VAL A 98 5.31 12.17 1.27
CA VAL A 98 4.14 11.75 0.49
C VAL A 98 4.36 10.33 0.00
N THR A 99 3.43 9.44 0.33
CA THR A 99 3.38 8.09 -0.24
C THR A 99 2.42 8.08 -1.43
N LEU A 100 2.93 7.63 -2.56
CA LEU A 100 2.19 7.47 -3.81
C LEU A 100 2.09 5.98 -4.13
N LEU A 101 0.92 5.55 -4.61
CA LEU A 101 0.74 4.26 -5.27
C LEU A 101 0.23 4.56 -6.68
N ASP A 102 0.96 4.11 -7.71
CA ASP A 102 0.60 4.37 -9.12
C ASP A 102 0.40 5.87 -9.40
N ASN A 103 1.33 6.68 -8.88
CA ASN A 103 1.32 8.15 -8.91
C ASN A 103 0.10 8.83 -8.24
N LYS A 104 -0.78 8.09 -7.57
CA LYS A 104 -1.86 8.65 -6.75
C LYS A 104 -1.41 8.76 -5.30
N LYS A 105 -1.65 9.92 -4.68
CA LYS A 105 -1.36 10.13 -3.25
C LYS A 105 -2.26 9.24 -2.40
N VAL A 106 -1.64 8.36 -1.62
CA VAL A 106 -2.33 7.46 -0.68
C VAL A 106 -2.09 7.84 0.77
N ASP A 107 -1.01 8.56 1.07
CA ASP A 107 -0.69 9.03 2.42
C ASP A 107 0.19 10.29 2.37
N ILE A 108 0.08 11.13 3.40
CA ILE A 108 0.94 12.31 3.59
C ILE A 108 1.20 12.50 5.08
N GLN A 109 2.46 12.66 5.44
CA GLN A 109 2.89 12.89 6.81
C GLN A 109 3.94 14.00 6.85
N ILE A 110 3.92 14.78 7.92
CA ILE A 110 4.90 15.84 8.16
C ILE A 110 5.78 15.38 9.32
N ALA A 111 7.08 15.25 9.07
CA ALA A 111 8.02 14.70 10.05
C ALA A 111 9.35 15.46 10.03
N LYS A 112 10.01 15.55 11.17
CA LYS A 112 11.37 16.08 11.27
C LYS A 112 12.41 14.98 11.09
N VAL A 113 12.14 13.81 11.67
CA VAL A 113 12.97 12.61 11.57
C VAL A 113 12.12 11.40 11.20
N ILE A 114 12.75 10.35 10.66
CA ILE A 114 12.03 9.14 10.22
C ILE A 114 11.27 8.44 11.35
N THR A 115 11.70 8.65 12.60
CA THR A 115 11.06 8.08 13.78
C THR A 115 9.68 8.67 14.03
N ASP A 116 9.45 9.92 13.61
CA ASP A 116 8.16 10.63 13.76
C ASP A 116 7.08 10.08 12.81
N LEU A 117 7.48 9.44 11.71
CA LEU A 117 6.56 8.87 10.75
C LEU A 117 5.80 7.68 11.35
N VAL A 118 4.55 7.49 11.01
CA VAL A 118 3.76 6.33 11.43
C VAL A 118 3.58 5.39 10.24
N ASP A 119 3.72 4.09 10.49
CA ASP A 119 3.45 3.08 9.46
C ASP A 119 2.00 3.23 8.97
N ASN A 120 1.80 3.13 7.66
CA ASN A 120 0.49 3.32 7.06
C ASN A 120 -0.07 2.00 6.51
N ASP A 121 -1.15 2.09 5.72
CA ASP A 121 -1.77 0.91 5.12
C ASP A 121 -0.97 0.29 3.98
N TYR A 122 0.08 0.97 3.50
CA TYR A 122 0.84 0.60 2.31
C TYR A 122 2.31 0.30 2.59
N ILE A 123 2.93 0.99 3.55
CA ILE A 123 4.36 0.92 3.84
C ILE A 123 4.64 0.91 5.34
N SER A 124 5.77 0.29 5.67
CA SER A 124 6.43 0.35 6.98
C SER A 124 7.75 1.10 6.87
N TRP A 125 7.98 2.04 7.77
CA TRP A 125 9.17 2.89 7.74
C TRP A 125 10.38 2.17 8.36
N LYS A 126 11.55 2.32 7.72
CA LYS A 126 12.83 1.89 8.28
C LYS A 126 13.31 2.94 9.28
N LYS A 127 13.08 2.68 10.58
CA LYS A 127 13.31 3.65 11.67
C LYS A 127 14.78 4.01 11.90
N ASP A 128 15.68 3.26 11.29
CA ASP A 128 17.12 3.43 11.27
C ASP A 128 17.62 4.26 10.08
N ALA A 129 16.77 4.58 9.09
CA ALA A 129 17.18 5.35 7.92
C ALA A 129 17.17 6.87 8.14
N THR A 130 17.88 7.60 7.28
CA THR A 130 17.91 9.07 7.31
C THR A 130 16.83 9.66 6.41
N LEU A 131 16.17 10.72 6.90
CA LEU A 131 15.17 11.45 6.11
C LEU A 131 15.86 12.59 5.36
N GLU A 132 15.89 12.49 4.04
CA GLU A 132 16.49 13.48 3.14
C GLU A 132 15.52 13.82 2.02
N ALA A 133 15.57 15.06 1.53
CA ALA A 133 14.75 15.50 0.41
C ALA A 133 15.01 14.64 -0.83
N SER A 134 13.96 14.10 -1.42
CA SER A 134 14.03 13.21 -2.58
C SER A 134 12.80 13.37 -3.46
N ALA A 135 13.03 13.55 -4.77
CA ALA A 135 11.97 13.70 -5.76
C ALA A 135 11.23 12.38 -6.07
N GLY A 136 11.66 11.25 -5.48
CA GLY A 136 11.04 9.97 -5.73
C GLY A 136 11.89 8.76 -5.41
N LEU A 137 11.66 8.17 -4.25
CA LEU A 137 12.19 6.86 -3.87
C LEU A 137 11.21 5.80 -4.33
N VAL A 138 11.56 5.12 -5.42
CA VAL A 138 10.77 4.01 -5.98
C VAL A 138 11.05 2.73 -5.21
N PHE A 139 10.01 1.90 -5.06
CA PHE A 139 10.12 0.60 -4.46
C PHE A 139 10.48 -0.43 -5.53
N THR A 140 11.37 -1.36 -5.19
CA THR A 140 11.80 -2.42 -6.12
C THR A 140 11.90 -3.76 -5.41
N GLY A 141 11.95 -4.84 -6.20
CA GLY A 141 12.13 -6.21 -5.70
C GLY A 141 10.84 -6.90 -5.23
N GLY A 142 9.67 -6.27 -5.40
CA GLY A 142 8.39 -6.92 -5.15
C GLY A 142 8.08 -7.97 -6.22
N THR A 143 7.77 -9.18 -5.79
CA THR A 143 7.38 -10.32 -6.65
C THR A 143 6.24 -11.06 -6.01
#